data_AF-A0A928XLJ0-F1
#
_entry.id   AF-A0A928XLJ0-F1
#
_cell.length_a   1.000
_cell.length_b   1.000
_cell.length_c   1.000
_cell.angle_alpha   90.00
_cell.angle_beta   90.00
_cell.angle_gamma   90.00
#
_symmetry.space_group_name_H-M   'P 1'
#
loop_
_entity.id
_entity.type
_entity.pdbx_description
1 polymer ?
#
loop_
_entity_poly.entity_id
_entity_poly.type
_entity_poly.pdbx_seq_one_letter_code
_entity_poly.pdbx_strand_id
1 'polypeptide(L)'
;MRGPPPIVVAFALLAGCAVQRAAVPAASGSPTPASSAVPVAAVGTAEPTHDVAYVPHEDHDEDPEDGEDQPDAEGPEVAAAPKQPHPLDGKTRAEIARAFAQDPGSIGSVSLGRPSAGALFNGVQMPRGEGWQLIDPGHAYGTQETVDYIARAIGVVRARFPDTHDVYIGHISARHGGALRPHMSHQAGRDVDLSYFYSDDSARWYRRATEANLDRERTWAFVRALITETDVELILIDRGLQKLLREHALEAGEDPTWIQSLFDGVRGVHRPLIFHAKGHATHLHVRFYNPIAQETAVRAHEVMVARGLASAATSFVAHRAKNGETLGMLARKYGTTVREIQRANGLRNAKIRAKQVYRIPKRGALGRPAAVAIPPRRLPPNGSGKSAQR
;
A
#
# COMPACT_ATOMS: atom_id res chain seq x y z
N MET A 1 28.84 -30.86 -63.07
CA MET A 1 27.43 -30.42 -63.02
C MET A 1 27.37 -29.14 -62.21
N ARG A 2 26.71 -28.11 -62.75
CA ARG A 2 26.63 -26.76 -62.21
C ARG A 2 25.58 -26.68 -61.10
N GLY A 3 25.89 -25.90 -60.06
CA GLY A 3 24.93 -25.25 -59.18
C GLY A 3 25.59 -24.01 -58.60
N PRO A 4 25.30 -22.80 -59.11
CA PRO A 4 25.90 -21.55 -58.62
C PRO A 4 25.06 -20.90 -57.50
N PRO A 5 25.66 -20.05 -56.65
CA PRO A 5 24.95 -19.13 -55.75
C PRO A 5 24.78 -17.74 -56.43
N PRO A 6 24.52 -16.65 -55.68
CA PRO A 6 23.26 -16.19 -55.08
C PRO A 6 22.76 -14.90 -55.77
N ILE A 7 21.52 -14.45 -55.52
CA ILE A 7 21.07 -13.11 -55.97
C ILE A 7 20.20 -12.41 -54.92
N VAL A 8 20.73 -11.27 -54.46
CA VAL A 8 20.02 -10.08 -53.93
C VAL A 8 19.67 -9.18 -55.13
N VAL A 9 18.61 -8.34 -55.08
CA VAL A 9 18.61 -6.91 -55.57
C VAL A 9 17.21 -6.24 -55.64
N ALA A 10 17.17 -5.02 -55.05
CA ALA A 10 16.55 -3.71 -55.39
C ALA A 10 15.03 -3.40 -55.52
N PHE A 11 14.63 -2.39 -54.72
CA PHE A 11 14.16 -1.01 -55.04
C PHE A 11 13.58 -0.60 -56.42
N ALA A 12 12.44 0.14 -56.40
CA ALA A 12 12.16 1.49 -56.97
C ALA A 12 10.61 1.69 -57.16
N LEU A 13 9.91 2.68 -56.57
CA LEU A 13 9.74 4.13 -56.87
C LEU A 13 8.86 4.51 -58.09
N LEU A 14 7.77 5.27 -57.82
CA LEU A 14 7.29 6.55 -58.42
C LEU A 14 5.88 6.68 -59.07
N ALA A 15 5.31 7.88 -58.78
CA ALA A 15 4.32 8.72 -59.50
C ALA A 15 2.80 8.42 -59.32
N GLY A 16 1.87 9.37 -59.18
CA GLY A 16 1.87 10.84 -59.26
C GLY A 16 0.59 11.37 -59.97
N CYS A 17 0.03 12.53 -59.52
CA CYS A 17 -1.07 13.38 -60.07
C CYS A 17 -2.54 12.87 -59.88
N ALA A 18 -3.52 13.54 -59.25
CA ALA A 18 -4.04 14.94 -59.12
C ALA A 18 -5.05 15.38 -60.21
N VAL A 19 -6.31 15.74 -59.86
CA VAL A 19 -7.16 16.81 -60.48
C VAL A 19 -8.28 17.31 -59.50
N GLN A 20 -8.52 18.63 -59.61
CA GLN A 20 -9.45 19.64 -59.00
C GLN A 20 -10.94 19.28 -58.77
N ARG A 21 -11.64 19.80 -57.72
CA ARG A 21 -12.19 21.16 -57.36
C ARG A 21 -13.41 21.66 -58.18
N ALA A 22 -14.54 21.90 -57.52
CA ALA A 22 -15.51 23.00 -57.76
C ALA A 22 -16.51 23.14 -56.59
N ALA A 23 -17.10 24.34 -56.41
CA ALA A 23 -17.66 24.90 -55.16
C ALA A 23 -19.18 25.27 -55.23
N VAL A 24 -19.88 25.16 -54.08
CA VAL A 24 -20.79 26.11 -53.34
C VAL A 24 -21.88 26.89 -54.13
N PRO A 25 -23.15 27.00 -53.64
CA PRO A 25 -23.57 28.08 -52.72
C PRO A 25 -24.46 27.68 -51.52
N ALA A 26 -24.48 28.59 -50.55
CA ALA A 26 -25.08 28.52 -49.22
C ALA A 26 -26.55 28.99 -49.17
N ALA A 27 -27.28 28.57 -48.13
CA ALA A 27 -28.36 29.35 -47.52
C ALA A 27 -28.54 29.00 -46.03
N SER A 28 -28.84 30.05 -45.28
CA SER A 28 -28.90 30.21 -43.82
C SER A 28 -30.05 29.51 -43.11
N GLY A 29 -29.82 29.10 -41.85
CA GLY A 29 -30.87 28.84 -40.88
C GLY A 29 -30.34 28.22 -39.58
N SER A 30 -30.19 29.02 -38.52
CA SER A 30 -30.00 28.53 -37.15
C SER A 30 -31.30 27.91 -36.64
N PRO A 31 -31.25 26.77 -35.91
CA PRO A 31 -31.47 26.86 -34.47
C PRO A 31 -30.58 25.91 -33.62
N THR A 32 -30.45 26.27 -32.35
CA THR A 32 -29.82 25.54 -31.22
C THR A 32 -30.11 24.04 -31.11
N PRO A 33 -29.15 23.25 -30.57
CA PRO A 33 -29.45 22.23 -29.56
C PRO A 33 -28.47 22.32 -28.36
N ALA A 34 -28.90 22.24 -27.11
CA ALA A 34 -29.35 21.05 -26.37
C ALA A 34 -28.25 19.98 -26.20
N SER A 35 -27.90 19.77 -24.93
CA SER A 35 -27.06 18.71 -24.36
C SER A 35 -27.37 17.31 -24.90
N SER A 36 -26.36 16.57 -25.38
CA SER A 36 -26.33 15.12 -25.29
C SER A 36 -24.91 14.56 -25.47
N ALA A 37 -24.68 13.42 -24.80
CA ALA A 37 -23.42 12.73 -24.63
C ALA A 37 -22.83 12.16 -25.93
N VAL A 38 -21.50 12.08 -25.98
CA VAL A 38 -20.75 11.35 -27.00
C VAL A 38 -20.68 9.85 -26.60
N PRO A 39 -21.00 8.89 -27.49
CA PRO A 39 -20.84 7.48 -27.19
C PRO A 39 -19.39 7.04 -27.39
N VAL A 40 -18.84 6.32 -26.42
CA VAL A 40 -17.55 5.62 -26.57
C VAL A 40 -17.86 4.21 -27.05
N ALA A 41 -17.30 3.86 -28.21
CA ALA A 41 -17.41 2.54 -28.83
C ALA A 41 -16.76 1.47 -27.94
N ALA A 42 -17.48 0.36 -27.75
CA ALA A 42 -16.99 -0.83 -27.07
C ALA A 42 -15.90 -1.52 -27.89
N VAL A 43 -14.74 -1.75 -27.27
CA VAL A 43 -13.72 -2.69 -27.75
C VAL A 43 -13.79 -3.91 -26.82
N GLY A 44 -14.09 -5.06 -27.41
CA GLY A 44 -14.35 -6.31 -26.72
C GLY A 44 -13.15 -6.83 -25.96
N THR A 45 -13.40 -7.17 -24.69
CA THR A 45 -12.52 -7.94 -23.81
C THR A 45 -12.70 -9.42 -24.07
N ALA A 46 -11.60 -10.14 -24.31
CA ALA A 46 -11.53 -11.58 -24.11
C ALA A 46 -10.39 -11.85 -23.14
N GLU A 47 -10.72 -11.92 -21.85
CA GLU A 47 -9.84 -12.47 -20.81
C GLU A 47 -10.14 -13.96 -20.62
N PRO A 48 -9.12 -14.82 -20.40
CA PRO A 48 -9.35 -16.22 -20.05
C PRO A 48 -9.78 -16.33 -18.59
N THR A 49 -10.96 -16.89 -18.37
CA THR A 49 -11.55 -17.20 -17.07
C THR A 49 -10.83 -18.38 -16.42
N HIS A 50 -10.20 -18.17 -15.26
CA HIS A 50 -10.06 -19.20 -14.24
C HIS A 50 -10.96 -18.79 -13.08
N ASP A 51 -12.14 -19.40 -13.00
CA ASP A 51 -13.11 -19.16 -11.94
C ASP A 51 -12.62 -19.78 -10.63
N VAL A 52 -12.06 -18.94 -9.76
CA VAL A 52 -12.03 -19.20 -8.31
C VAL A 52 -12.98 -18.19 -7.69
N ALA A 53 -14.17 -18.65 -7.30
CA ALA A 53 -15.23 -17.80 -6.80
C ALA A 53 -14.78 -17.03 -5.54
N TYR A 54 -14.63 -15.71 -5.68
CA TYR A 54 -14.50 -14.78 -4.56
C TYR A 54 -15.78 -14.83 -3.73
N VAL A 55 -15.69 -15.31 -2.49
CA VAL A 55 -16.80 -15.27 -1.53
C VAL A 55 -16.57 -14.07 -0.62
N PRO A 56 -17.40 -13.01 -0.70
CA PRO A 56 -17.26 -11.87 0.19
C PRO A 56 -17.62 -12.28 1.63
N HIS A 57 -16.72 -12.05 2.58
CA HIS A 57 -16.99 -12.14 4.01
C HIS A 57 -16.76 -10.78 4.67
N GLU A 58 -17.54 -10.50 5.72
CA GLU A 58 -17.45 -9.25 6.48
C GLU A 58 -16.19 -9.30 7.36
N ASP A 59 -15.11 -8.73 6.84
CA ASP A 59 -13.88 -8.50 7.60
C ASP A 59 -14.15 -7.42 8.65
N HIS A 60 -13.96 -7.79 9.92
CA HIS A 60 -13.89 -6.83 11.02
C HIS A 60 -12.41 -6.55 11.28
N ASP A 61 -11.80 -5.77 10.39
CA ASP A 61 -10.46 -5.23 10.56
C ASP A 61 -10.50 -4.13 11.63
N GLU A 62 -10.50 -4.52 12.91
CA GLU A 62 -10.14 -3.56 13.94
C GLU A 62 -8.68 -3.17 13.72
N ASP A 63 -8.44 -2.03 13.04
CA ASP A 63 -7.10 -1.46 12.89
C ASP A 63 -6.58 -1.17 14.31
N PRO A 64 -5.49 -1.81 14.75
CA PRO A 64 -4.96 -1.58 16.10
C PRO A 64 -4.56 -0.12 16.35
N GLU A 65 -4.52 0.74 15.31
CA GLU A 65 -4.34 2.20 15.43
C GLU A 65 -5.55 2.97 16.02
N ASP A 66 -6.74 2.36 16.15
CA ASP A 66 -7.91 3.04 16.75
C ASP A 66 -7.84 3.11 18.29
N GLY A 67 -6.89 2.40 18.92
CA GLY A 67 -6.48 2.60 20.30
C GLY A 67 -5.28 3.54 20.36
N GLU A 68 -5.44 4.67 21.06
CA GLU A 68 -4.44 5.70 21.40
C GLU A 68 -3.06 5.53 20.73
N ASP A 69 -2.68 6.48 19.85
CA ASP A 69 -1.28 6.79 19.48
C ASP A 69 -0.44 6.91 20.77
N GLN A 70 -0.01 5.79 21.35
CA GLN A 70 1.11 5.77 22.28
C GLN A 70 2.31 5.83 21.36
N PRO A 71 3.02 6.97 21.30
CA PRO A 71 4.32 6.96 20.67
C PRO A 71 5.10 5.84 21.34
N ASP A 72 5.78 5.01 20.54
CA ASP A 72 6.86 4.21 21.09
C ASP A 72 7.68 5.18 21.94
N ALA A 73 7.85 4.87 23.23
CA ALA A 73 8.67 5.71 24.09
C ALA A 73 9.99 5.91 23.34
N GLU A 74 10.51 7.14 23.33
CA GLU A 74 11.82 7.44 22.76
C GLU A 74 12.82 6.50 23.43
N GLY A 75 13.06 5.36 22.79
CA GLY A 75 14.06 4.40 23.21
C GLY A 75 15.42 5.10 23.16
N PRO A 76 16.45 4.52 23.81
CA PRO A 76 17.79 5.07 23.69
C PRO A 76 18.09 5.31 22.21
N GLU A 77 18.69 6.47 21.89
CA GLU A 77 18.98 6.92 20.53
C GLU A 77 19.90 5.89 19.83
N VAL A 78 19.29 4.85 19.24
CA VAL A 78 20.00 3.83 18.47
C VAL A 78 20.13 4.41 17.07
N ALA A 79 21.38 4.47 16.58
CA ALA A 79 21.73 5.04 15.30
C ALA A 79 20.69 4.67 14.22
N ALA A 80 20.05 5.68 13.63
CA ALA A 80 19.08 5.49 12.56
C ALA A 80 19.69 4.56 11.49
N ALA A 81 18.92 3.59 11.03
CA ALA A 81 19.33 2.74 9.92
C ALA A 81 19.84 3.61 8.75
N PRO A 82 20.90 3.17 8.03
CA PRO A 82 21.44 3.95 6.92
C PRO A 82 20.31 4.29 5.95
N LYS A 83 20.16 5.59 5.65
CA LYS A 83 19.11 6.06 4.74
C LYS A 83 19.29 5.37 3.39
N GLN A 84 18.29 4.61 2.96
CA GLN A 84 18.25 4.06 1.62
C GLN A 84 18.32 5.22 0.61
N PRO A 85 19.07 5.08 -0.49
CA PRO A 85 19.12 6.10 -1.54
C PRO A 85 17.71 6.39 -2.07
N HIS A 86 17.31 7.65 -2.10
CA HIS A 86 16.01 8.04 -2.62
C HIS A 86 16.16 8.54 -4.07
N PRO A 87 15.24 8.19 -5.00
CA PRO A 87 15.25 8.68 -6.39
C PRO A 87 15.26 10.21 -6.59
N LEU A 88 14.95 10.97 -5.54
CA LEU A 88 14.85 12.43 -5.56
C LEU A 88 15.99 13.08 -4.76
N ASP A 89 16.99 12.32 -4.34
CA ASP A 89 18.15 12.88 -3.65
C ASP A 89 18.90 13.86 -4.56
N GLY A 90 19.36 14.97 -3.96
CA GLY A 90 20.01 16.07 -4.67
C GLY A 90 19.08 16.97 -5.49
N LYS A 91 17.80 16.62 -5.68
CA LYS A 91 16.86 17.46 -6.45
C LYS A 91 16.27 18.58 -5.58
N THR A 92 16.26 19.79 -6.12
CA THR A 92 15.52 20.93 -5.58
C THR A 92 14.01 20.76 -5.77
N ARG A 93 13.21 21.52 -5.02
CA ARG A 93 11.74 21.52 -5.17
C ARG A 93 11.30 21.89 -6.58
N ALA A 94 11.99 22.84 -7.22
CA ALA A 94 11.69 23.28 -8.58
C ALA A 94 11.98 22.17 -9.61
N GLU A 95 13.05 21.41 -9.40
CA GLU A 95 13.38 20.25 -10.25
C GLU A 95 12.39 19.10 -10.06
N ILE A 96 11.96 18.82 -8.82
CA ILE A 96 10.91 17.83 -8.54
C ILE A 96 9.60 18.25 -9.21
N ALA A 97 9.20 19.52 -9.08
CA ALA A 97 8.00 20.04 -9.72
C ALA A 97 8.09 19.97 -11.25
N ARG A 98 9.26 20.27 -11.84
CA ARG A 98 9.50 20.15 -13.27
C ARG A 98 9.45 18.70 -13.74
N ALA A 99 10.09 17.78 -13.03
CA ALA A 99 10.07 16.35 -13.33
C ALA A 99 8.64 15.81 -13.29
N PHE A 100 7.91 16.08 -12.20
CA PHE A 100 6.49 15.74 -12.07
C PHE A 100 5.64 16.35 -13.21
N ALA A 101 6.01 17.54 -13.67
CA ALA A 101 5.27 18.21 -14.73
C ALA A 101 5.42 17.58 -16.10
N GLN A 102 6.62 17.08 -16.40
CA GLN A 102 6.98 16.44 -17.67
C GLN A 102 6.55 14.98 -17.71
N ASP A 103 6.84 14.25 -16.62
CA ASP A 103 6.52 12.84 -16.46
C ASP A 103 6.17 12.59 -14.98
N PRO A 104 4.88 12.50 -14.63
CA PRO A 104 4.47 12.19 -13.26
C PRO A 104 5.05 10.88 -12.72
N GLY A 105 5.33 9.89 -13.58
CA GLY A 105 5.92 8.61 -13.18
C GLY A 105 7.37 8.73 -12.72
N SER A 106 8.10 9.76 -13.18
CA SER A 106 9.53 9.97 -12.90
C SER A 106 9.88 10.18 -11.44
N ILE A 107 8.91 10.52 -10.58
CA ILE A 107 9.13 10.69 -9.14
C ILE A 107 9.01 9.38 -8.35
N GLY A 108 8.63 8.28 -8.99
CA GLY A 108 8.38 6.99 -8.34
C GLY A 108 7.00 6.88 -7.69
N SER A 109 6.74 5.74 -7.03
CA SER A 109 5.49 5.49 -6.31
C SER A 109 5.36 6.39 -5.08
N VAL A 110 4.14 6.85 -4.80
CA VAL A 110 3.84 7.76 -3.68
C VAL A 110 2.75 7.16 -2.81
N SER A 111 3.05 6.94 -1.53
CA SER A 111 2.06 6.62 -0.50
C SER A 111 1.67 7.90 0.21
N LEU A 112 0.46 8.43 -0.07
CA LEU A 112 -0.04 9.65 0.55
C LEU A 112 -1.06 9.33 1.65
N GLY A 113 -0.81 9.84 2.85
CA GLY A 113 -1.75 9.71 3.97
C GLY A 113 -1.61 8.41 4.75
N ARG A 114 -2.66 8.06 5.50
CA ARG A 114 -2.69 6.88 6.36
C ARG A 114 -3.11 5.63 5.56
N PRO A 115 -2.76 4.42 6.01
CA PRO A 115 -3.25 3.18 5.40
C PRO A 115 -4.78 3.10 5.30
N SER A 116 -5.48 3.70 6.26
CA SER A 116 -6.95 3.74 6.37
C SER A 116 -7.61 5.03 5.86
N ALA A 117 -6.82 5.98 5.36
CA ALA A 117 -7.30 7.25 4.81
C ALA A 117 -6.23 7.83 3.87
N GLY A 118 -5.97 7.08 2.79
CA GLY A 118 -4.81 7.28 1.95
C GLY A 118 -5.11 7.25 0.46
N ALA A 119 -4.07 7.50 -0.32
CA ALA A 119 -4.07 7.37 -1.76
C ALA A 119 -2.70 6.87 -2.23
N LEU A 120 -2.70 6.19 -3.38
CA LEU A 120 -1.50 5.70 -4.05
C LEU A 120 -1.35 6.44 -5.39
N PHE A 121 -0.19 7.03 -5.62
CA PHE A 121 0.17 7.58 -6.94
C PHE A 121 1.34 6.81 -7.51
N ASN A 122 1.36 6.66 -8.84
CA ASN A 122 2.35 5.83 -9.53
C ASN A 122 2.49 4.44 -8.90
N GLY A 123 1.35 3.84 -8.53
CA GLY A 123 1.29 2.51 -7.96
C GLY A 123 1.82 1.47 -8.94
N VAL A 124 2.57 0.51 -8.42
CA VAL A 124 3.16 -0.60 -9.16
C VAL A 124 2.26 -1.81 -8.97
N GLN A 125 1.81 -2.40 -10.08
CA GLN A 125 1.08 -3.67 -10.01
C GLN A 125 2.06 -4.78 -9.63
N MET A 126 1.70 -5.62 -8.66
CA MET A 126 2.45 -6.83 -8.35
C MET A 126 2.56 -7.66 -9.64
N PRO A 127 3.77 -7.98 -10.10
CA PRO A 127 3.94 -8.74 -11.32
C PRO A 127 3.46 -10.17 -11.12
N ARG A 128 3.06 -10.83 -12.22
CA ARG A 128 2.99 -12.29 -12.24
C ARG A 128 4.42 -12.84 -12.18
N GLY A 129 4.65 -13.86 -11.37
CA GLY A 129 5.98 -14.40 -11.14
C GLY A 129 5.94 -15.79 -10.53
N GLU A 130 7.13 -16.32 -10.27
CA GLU A 130 7.31 -17.63 -9.65
C GLU A 130 7.18 -17.51 -8.13
N GLY A 131 6.46 -18.45 -7.50
CA GLY A 131 6.32 -18.48 -6.05
C GLY A 131 5.10 -17.79 -5.49
N TRP A 132 4.28 -17.16 -6.34
CA TRP A 132 3.00 -16.59 -5.92
C TRP A 132 1.94 -16.59 -7.00
N GLN A 133 0.68 -16.53 -6.55
CA GLN A 133 -0.49 -16.37 -7.40
C GLN A 133 -1.29 -15.16 -6.96
N LEU A 134 -1.64 -14.30 -7.92
CA LEU A 134 -2.47 -13.12 -7.66
C LEU A 134 -3.95 -13.51 -7.72
N ILE A 135 -4.67 -13.27 -6.63
CA ILE A 135 -6.10 -13.60 -6.55
C ILE A 135 -6.95 -12.54 -7.23
N ASP A 136 -6.62 -11.27 -7.01
CA ASP A 136 -7.27 -10.14 -7.68
C ASP A 136 -6.19 -9.19 -8.21
N PRO A 137 -5.72 -9.41 -9.45
CA PRO A 137 -4.75 -8.52 -10.09
C PRO A 137 -5.22 -7.05 -10.17
N GLY A 138 -6.53 -6.78 -10.15
CA GLY A 138 -7.10 -5.43 -10.18
C GLY A 138 -6.84 -4.64 -8.90
N HIS A 139 -6.66 -5.32 -7.77
CA HIS A 139 -6.38 -4.75 -6.45
C HIS A 139 -4.99 -5.14 -5.91
N ALA A 140 -4.10 -5.63 -6.78
CA ALA A 140 -2.72 -5.95 -6.45
C ALA A 140 -1.77 -4.79 -6.78
N TYR A 141 -2.13 -3.54 -6.45
CA TYR A 141 -1.27 -2.38 -6.64
C TYR A 141 -0.66 -1.93 -5.32
N GLY A 142 0.64 -1.68 -5.29
CA GLY A 142 1.34 -1.19 -4.12
C GLY A 142 2.34 -0.10 -4.47
N THR A 143 3.07 0.36 -3.47
CA THR A 143 4.33 1.09 -3.74
C THR A 143 5.37 0.12 -4.32
N GLN A 144 6.43 0.65 -4.95
CA GLN A 144 7.55 -0.20 -5.41
C GLN A 144 8.15 -1.00 -4.26
N GLU A 145 8.31 -0.38 -3.09
CA GLU A 145 8.81 -1.04 -1.88
C GLU A 145 7.91 -2.21 -1.44
N THR A 146 6.59 -2.06 -1.52
CA THR A 146 5.65 -3.15 -1.17
C THR A 146 5.85 -4.36 -2.08
N VAL A 147 5.94 -4.12 -3.39
CA VAL A 147 6.17 -5.16 -4.40
C VAL A 147 7.51 -5.86 -4.14
N ASP A 148 8.57 -5.09 -3.90
CA ASP A 148 9.91 -5.60 -3.66
C ASP A 148 10.00 -6.39 -2.35
N TYR A 149 9.33 -5.94 -1.29
CA TYR A 149 9.29 -6.60 0.02
C TYR A 149 8.57 -7.94 -0.03
N ILE A 150 7.42 -8.01 -0.73
CA ILE A 150 6.70 -9.27 -0.92
C ILE A 150 7.58 -10.26 -1.69
N ALA A 151 8.12 -9.85 -2.84
CA ALA A 151 8.97 -10.71 -3.67
C ALA A 151 10.21 -11.20 -2.91
N ARG A 152 10.85 -10.32 -2.13
CA ARG A 152 12.02 -10.67 -1.30
C ARG A 152 11.67 -11.70 -0.23
N ALA A 153 10.60 -11.50 0.53
CA ALA A 153 10.22 -12.41 1.60
C ALA A 153 9.85 -13.81 1.05
N ILE A 154 9.13 -13.87 -0.07
CA ILE A 154 8.80 -15.13 -0.76
C ILE A 154 10.08 -15.80 -1.29
N GLY A 155 10.98 -15.03 -1.90
CA GLY A 155 12.26 -15.52 -2.40
C GLY A 155 13.12 -16.20 -1.31
N VAL A 156 13.15 -15.64 -0.10
CA VAL A 156 13.85 -16.25 1.04
C VAL A 156 13.26 -17.60 1.43
N VAL A 157 11.93 -17.71 1.46
CA VAL A 157 11.26 -18.99 1.77
C VAL A 157 11.57 -20.02 0.69
N ARG A 158 11.47 -19.65 -0.59
CA ARG A 158 11.76 -20.54 -1.72
C ARG A 158 13.22 -21.02 -1.74
N ALA A 159 14.15 -20.13 -1.44
CA ALA A 159 15.56 -20.49 -1.35
C ALA A 159 15.82 -21.54 -0.25
N ARG A 160 15.08 -21.46 0.86
CA ARG A 160 15.17 -22.43 1.96
C ARG A 160 14.36 -23.70 1.72
N PHE A 161 13.22 -23.59 1.05
CA PHE A 161 12.27 -24.67 0.78
C PHE A 161 11.89 -24.68 -0.71
N PRO A 162 12.73 -25.25 -1.59
CA PRO A 162 12.50 -25.23 -3.04
C PRO A 162 11.17 -25.87 -3.46
N ASP A 163 10.72 -26.89 -2.74
CA ASP A 163 9.47 -27.62 -3.00
C ASP A 163 8.22 -26.92 -2.44
N THR A 164 8.33 -25.65 -2.04
CA THR A 164 7.18 -24.91 -1.50
C THR A 164 6.15 -24.60 -2.57
N HIS A 165 4.87 -24.74 -2.21
CA HIS A 165 3.77 -24.23 -3.03
C HIS A 165 3.79 -22.69 -3.10
N ASP A 166 3.07 -22.14 -4.08
CA ASP A 166 2.94 -20.69 -4.26
C ASP A 166 2.20 -20.03 -3.09
N VAL A 167 2.62 -18.82 -2.73
CA VAL A 167 1.86 -17.94 -1.83
C VAL A 167 0.74 -17.27 -2.62
N TYR A 168 -0.49 -17.29 -2.10
CA TYR A 168 -1.56 -16.50 -2.68
C TYR A 168 -1.49 -15.07 -2.16
N ILE A 169 -1.45 -14.11 -3.07
CA ILE A 169 -1.47 -12.68 -2.78
C ILE A 169 -2.88 -12.17 -3.05
N GLY A 170 -3.52 -11.68 -1.99
CA GLY A 170 -4.82 -11.03 -2.02
C GLY A 170 -4.73 -9.56 -2.40
N HIS A 171 -5.52 -8.73 -1.73
CA HIS A 171 -5.51 -7.29 -1.96
C HIS A 171 -4.21 -6.66 -1.43
N ILE A 172 -3.74 -5.63 -2.14
CA ILE A 172 -2.69 -4.70 -1.71
C ILE A 172 -3.30 -3.29 -1.63
N SER A 173 -3.86 -2.84 -2.76
CA SER A 173 -4.70 -1.65 -2.88
C SER A 173 -5.28 -1.55 -4.29
N ALA A 174 -6.30 -0.72 -4.49
CA ALA A 174 -6.70 -0.31 -5.83
C ALA A 174 -5.56 0.44 -6.54
N ARG A 175 -5.61 0.53 -7.88
CA ARG A 175 -4.59 1.23 -8.70
C ARG A 175 -4.17 2.62 -8.18
N HIS A 176 -5.10 3.35 -7.60
CA HIS A 176 -4.88 4.70 -7.05
C HIS A 176 -5.08 4.77 -5.52
N GLY A 177 -5.10 3.62 -4.85
CA GLY A 177 -5.42 3.53 -3.43
C GLY A 177 -6.86 3.95 -3.14
N GLY A 178 -7.07 4.59 -1.98
CA GLY A 178 -8.40 4.97 -1.51
C GLY A 178 -9.18 3.81 -0.91
N ALA A 179 -10.40 4.11 -0.42
CA ALA A 179 -11.23 3.15 0.30
C ALA A 179 -11.50 1.88 -0.54
N LEU A 180 -11.20 0.73 0.04
CA LEU A 180 -11.36 -0.57 -0.59
C LEU A 180 -12.20 -1.46 0.33
N ARG A 181 -13.49 -1.68 0.01
CA ARG A 181 -14.32 -2.58 0.84
C ARG A 181 -13.92 -4.04 0.62
N PRO A 182 -14.00 -4.92 1.63
CA PRO A 182 -14.42 -4.65 3.01
C PRO A 182 -13.34 -4.01 3.91
N HIS A 183 -12.09 -3.95 3.43
CA HIS A 183 -10.91 -3.49 4.17
C HIS A 183 -11.04 -2.11 4.78
N MET A 184 -10.59 -1.96 6.03
CA MET A 184 -10.45 -0.64 6.67
C MET A 184 -9.15 0.07 6.26
N SER A 185 -8.09 -0.68 5.96
CA SER A 185 -6.80 -0.22 5.43
C SER A 185 -6.69 -0.43 3.91
N HIS A 186 -5.50 -0.74 3.37
CA HIS A 186 -5.23 -0.97 1.94
C HIS A 186 -5.43 0.27 1.05
N GLN A 187 -5.43 1.48 1.61
CA GLN A 187 -5.73 2.69 0.83
C GLN A 187 -4.47 3.41 0.31
N ALA A 188 -3.29 3.07 0.83
CA ALA A 188 -2.04 3.76 0.51
C ALA A 188 -0.99 2.88 -0.19
N GLY A 189 -1.35 1.64 -0.58
CA GLY A 189 -0.46 0.70 -1.25
C GLY A 189 0.65 0.13 -0.36
N ARG A 190 0.45 0.13 0.96
CA ARG A 190 1.41 -0.31 1.99
C ARG A 190 0.97 -1.56 2.75
N ASP A 191 -0.27 -1.97 2.58
CA ASP A 191 -0.84 -3.17 3.18
C ASP A 191 -0.90 -4.29 2.14
N VAL A 192 -0.92 -5.55 2.58
CA VAL A 192 -1.16 -6.72 1.73
C VAL A 192 -1.72 -7.89 2.54
N ASP A 193 -2.64 -8.64 1.94
CA ASP A 193 -3.11 -9.92 2.49
C ASP A 193 -2.42 -11.09 1.78
N LEU A 194 -1.83 -12.00 2.55
CA LEU A 194 -1.02 -13.11 2.06
C LEU A 194 -1.53 -14.44 2.66
N SER A 195 -1.56 -15.52 1.89
CA SER A 195 -1.91 -16.83 2.46
C SER A 195 -0.84 -17.37 3.41
N TYR A 196 -1.24 -18.25 4.31
CA TYR A 196 -0.32 -19.13 5.04
C TYR A 196 0.28 -20.20 4.12
N PHE A 197 1.31 -20.90 4.61
CA PHE A 197 1.77 -22.16 4.03
C PHE A 197 1.05 -23.34 4.70
N TYR A 198 0.71 -24.35 3.91
CA TYR A 198 -0.01 -25.54 4.38
C TYR A 198 0.83 -26.80 4.21
N SER A 199 0.69 -27.72 5.16
CA SER A 199 1.45 -28.98 5.19
C SER A 199 0.89 -30.06 4.27
N ASP A 200 -0.29 -29.83 3.70
CA ASP A 200 -1.03 -30.69 2.78
C ASP A 200 -1.26 -29.98 1.42
N ASP A 201 -1.63 -30.73 0.37
CA ASP A 201 -1.94 -30.23 -0.99
C ASP A 201 -3.24 -29.41 -1.08
N SER A 202 -3.64 -28.85 0.05
CA SER A 202 -4.89 -28.16 0.26
C SER A 202 -4.79 -26.65 0.02
N ALA A 203 -3.58 -26.17 -0.27
CA ALA A 203 -3.26 -24.76 -0.40
C ALA A 203 -4.24 -24.13 -1.38
N ARG A 204 -4.96 -23.13 -0.88
CA ARG A 204 -5.96 -22.37 -1.64
C ARG A 204 -6.16 -21.04 -0.95
N TRP A 205 -6.52 -20.03 -1.73
CA TRP A 205 -6.82 -18.71 -1.19
C TRP A 205 -7.83 -18.79 -0.05
N TYR A 206 -7.57 -18.02 1.00
CA TYR A 206 -8.50 -17.80 2.11
C TYR A 206 -8.89 -19.06 2.90
N ARG A 207 -8.10 -20.15 2.81
CA ARG A 207 -8.30 -21.33 3.66
C ARG A 207 -7.94 -21.01 5.09
N ARG A 208 -8.83 -21.37 6.03
CA ARG A 208 -8.50 -21.27 7.46
C ARG A 208 -7.32 -22.20 7.81
N ALA A 209 -6.24 -21.60 8.29
CA ALA A 209 -5.15 -22.31 8.92
C ALA A 209 -5.56 -22.81 10.31
N THR A 210 -5.10 -24.00 10.65
CA THR A 210 -5.38 -24.71 11.89
C THR A 210 -4.13 -25.48 12.31
N GLU A 211 -4.12 -25.99 13.53
CA GLU A 211 -3.02 -26.83 14.03
C GLU A 211 -2.70 -28.02 13.13
N ALA A 212 -3.73 -28.61 12.50
CA ALA A 212 -3.63 -29.82 11.69
C ALA A 212 -3.09 -29.57 10.26
N ASN A 213 -3.19 -28.34 9.74
CA ASN A 213 -2.91 -28.07 8.34
C ASN A 213 -1.88 -26.97 8.08
N LEU A 214 -1.46 -26.23 9.11
CA LEU A 214 -0.47 -25.18 8.98
C LEU A 214 0.92 -25.80 8.83
N ASP A 215 1.63 -25.45 7.76
CA ASP A 215 3.07 -25.68 7.70
C ASP A 215 3.77 -24.62 8.56
N ARG A 216 4.07 -25.00 9.80
CA ARG A 216 4.65 -24.10 10.81
C ARG A 216 6.05 -23.65 10.41
N GLU A 217 6.83 -24.51 9.77
CA GLU A 217 8.22 -24.21 9.42
C GLU A 217 8.29 -23.20 8.29
N ARG A 218 7.57 -23.45 7.18
CA ARG A 218 7.52 -22.51 6.04
C ARG A 218 6.83 -21.21 6.43
N THR A 219 5.73 -21.28 7.18
CA THR A 219 5.04 -20.07 7.66
C THR A 219 5.91 -19.25 8.59
N TRP A 220 6.62 -19.87 9.54
CA TRP A 220 7.53 -19.14 10.42
C TRP A 220 8.71 -18.54 9.64
N ALA A 221 9.30 -19.28 8.70
CA ALA A 221 10.35 -18.74 7.83
C ALA A 221 9.87 -17.53 7.03
N PHE A 222 8.61 -17.51 6.58
CA PHE A 222 8.03 -16.37 5.90
C PHE A 222 7.82 -15.17 6.81
N VAL A 223 7.22 -15.36 7.98
CA VAL A 223 7.06 -14.30 9.00
C VAL A 223 8.42 -13.73 9.39
N ARG A 224 9.42 -14.59 9.62
CA ARG A 224 10.80 -14.18 9.90
C ARG A 224 11.39 -13.36 8.76
N ALA A 225 11.21 -13.78 7.50
CA ALA A 225 11.71 -13.04 6.35
C ALA A 225 11.04 -11.65 6.21
N LEU A 226 9.73 -11.54 6.46
CA LEU A 226 9.06 -10.23 6.54
C LEU A 226 9.72 -9.33 7.60
N ILE A 227 10.10 -9.88 8.75
CA ILE A 227 10.67 -9.11 9.87
C ILE A 227 12.13 -8.70 9.61
N THR A 228 12.95 -9.60 9.05
CA THR A 228 14.40 -9.37 8.92
C THR A 228 14.79 -8.71 7.60
N GLU A 229 14.03 -8.95 6.53
CA GLU A 229 14.38 -8.53 5.18
C GLU A 229 13.63 -7.30 4.68
N THR A 230 12.62 -6.82 5.43
CA THR A 230 11.74 -5.73 5.01
C THR A 230 11.60 -4.67 6.10
N ASP A 231 10.97 -3.55 5.75
CA ASP A 231 10.57 -2.51 6.72
C ASP A 231 9.11 -2.72 7.14
N VAL A 232 8.81 -3.88 7.74
CA VAL A 232 7.47 -4.22 8.23
C VAL A 232 7.09 -3.33 9.42
N GLU A 233 5.87 -2.80 9.39
CA GLU A 233 5.27 -1.98 10.44
C GLU A 233 4.45 -2.83 11.42
N LEU A 234 3.66 -3.76 10.88
CA LEU A 234 2.92 -4.76 11.65
C LEU A 234 2.55 -5.98 10.80
N ILE A 235 2.22 -7.07 11.49
CA ILE A 235 1.66 -8.30 10.91
C ILE A 235 0.46 -8.70 11.76
N LEU A 236 -0.72 -8.93 11.17
CA LEU A 236 -1.89 -9.42 11.86
C LEU A 236 -2.05 -10.93 11.64
N ILE A 237 -2.17 -11.66 12.75
CA ILE A 237 -2.27 -13.14 12.78
C ILE A 237 -3.31 -13.53 13.83
N ASP A 238 -4.17 -14.50 13.54
CA ASP A 238 -5.09 -15.04 14.54
C ASP A 238 -4.36 -15.59 15.78
N ARG A 239 -4.95 -15.40 16.97
CA ARG A 239 -4.32 -15.74 18.26
C ARG A 239 -3.95 -17.23 18.36
N GLY A 240 -4.77 -18.12 17.80
CA GLY A 240 -4.47 -19.55 17.78
C GLY A 240 -3.22 -19.87 16.97
N LEU A 241 -3.04 -19.19 15.84
CA LEU A 241 -1.88 -19.36 14.96
C LEU A 241 -0.62 -18.72 15.55
N GLN A 242 -0.74 -17.58 16.24
CA GLN A 242 0.38 -16.99 16.97
C GLN A 242 0.97 -17.96 18.00
N LYS A 243 0.12 -18.70 18.73
CA LYS A 243 0.58 -19.72 19.68
C LYS A 243 1.43 -20.78 18.97
N LEU A 244 0.94 -21.33 17.87
CA LEU A 244 1.63 -22.36 17.09
C LEU A 244 2.97 -21.87 16.51
N LEU A 245 2.99 -20.66 15.97
CA LEU A 245 4.20 -20.07 15.40
C LEU A 245 5.23 -19.73 16.47
N ARG A 246 4.79 -19.20 17.63
CA ARG A 246 5.67 -18.94 18.76
C ARG A 246 6.31 -20.22 19.29
N GLU A 247 5.50 -21.26 19.49
CA GLU A 247 5.98 -22.58 19.95
C GLU A 247 7.02 -23.15 18.97
N HIS A 248 6.69 -23.16 17.67
CA HIS A 248 7.61 -23.61 16.63
C HIS A 248 8.92 -22.80 16.59
N ALA A 249 8.85 -21.47 16.70
CA ALA A 249 10.03 -20.61 16.68
C ALA A 249 11.00 -20.92 17.83
N LEU A 250 10.46 -21.13 19.04
CA LEU A 250 11.24 -21.48 20.22
C LEU A 250 11.85 -22.89 20.09
N GLU A 251 11.07 -23.86 19.59
CA GLU A 251 11.56 -25.22 19.30
C GLU A 251 12.66 -25.22 18.24
N ALA A 252 12.57 -24.34 17.25
CA ALA A 252 13.59 -24.12 16.22
C ALA A 252 14.85 -23.40 16.75
N GLY A 253 14.86 -23.01 18.02
CA GLY A 253 16.02 -22.40 18.68
C GLY A 253 16.16 -20.89 18.48
N GLU A 254 15.08 -20.19 18.10
CA GLU A 254 15.09 -18.73 18.08
C GLU A 254 15.20 -18.16 19.50
N ASP A 255 15.85 -17.01 19.61
CA ASP A 255 16.09 -16.37 20.91
C ASP A 255 14.76 -16.02 21.61
N PRO A 256 14.52 -16.50 22.85
CA PRO A 256 13.24 -16.27 23.53
C PRO A 256 12.92 -14.79 23.79
N THR A 257 13.93 -13.94 24.01
CA THR A 257 13.72 -12.51 24.25
C THR A 257 13.36 -11.79 22.96
N TRP A 258 13.95 -12.19 21.85
CA TRP A 258 13.57 -11.70 20.53
C TRP A 258 12.13 -12.11 20.19
N ILE A 259 11.77 -13.39 20.36
CA ILE A 259 10.39 -13.87 20.14
C ILE A 259 9.39 -13.12 21.02
N GLN A 260 9.68 -12.91 22.30
CA GLN A 260 8.84 -12.09 23.18
C GLN A 260 8.66 -10.68 22.61
N SER A 261 9.72 -10.03 22.15
CA SER A 261 9.64 -8.68 21.59
C SER A 261 8.76 -8.58 20.34
N LEU A 262 8.61 -9.68 19.57
CA LEU A 262 7.79 -9.72 18.36
C LEU A 262 6.30 -9.89 18.69
N PHE A 263 5.96 -10.79 19.60
CA PHE A 263 4.56 -11.14 19.88
C PHE A 263 3.95 -10.37 21.06
N ASP A 264 4.74 -10.02 22.08
CA ASP A 264 4.26 -9.34 23.30
C ASP A 264 4.76 -7.89 23.39
N GLY A 265 5.78 -7.55 22.61
CA GLY A 265 6.50 -6.29 22.75
C GLY A 265 7.35 -6.24 24.03
N VAL A 266 7.91 -5.07 24.29
CA VAL A 266 8.66 -4.75 25.51
C VAL A 266 8.08 -3.46 26.07
N ARG A 267 7.49 -3.56 27.27
CA ARG A 267 6.79 -2.45 27.91
C ARG A 267 7.68 -1.21 28.00
N GLY A 268 7.20 -0.10 27.45
CA GLY A 268 7.94 1.18 27.46
C GLY A 268 9.14 1.22 26.51
N VAL A 269 9.29 0.25 25.62
CA VAL A 269 10.36 0.24 24.60
C VAL A 269 9.74 0.07 23.21
N HIS A 270 9.05 -1.05 22.97
CA HIS A 270 8.44 -1.34 21.67
C HIS A 270 7.10 -2.06 21.86
N ARG A 271 6.06 -1.64 21.14
CA ARG A 271 4.82 -2.43 20.98
C ARG A 271 5.09 -3.79 20.29
N PRO A 272 4.19 -4.79 20.35
CA PRO A 272 4.29 -5.99 19.51
C PRO A 272 4.50 -5.63 18.02
N LEU A 273 5.10 -6.54 17.25
CA LEU A 273 5.14 -6.44 15.79
C LEU A 273 4.07 -7.34 15.16
N ILE A 274 3.77 -8.47 15.82
CA ILE A 274 2.72 -9.41 15.45
C ILE A 274 1.53 -9.17 16.36
N PHE A 275 0.40 -8.76 15.78
CA PHE A 275 -0.82 -8.44 16.50
C PHE A 275 -1.91 -9.47 16.25
N HIS A 276 -2.77 -9.66 17.26
CA HIS A 276 -3.98 -10.41 17.07
C HIS A 276 -5.06 -9.54 16.44
N ALA A 277 -5.64 -10.02 15.35
CA ALA A 277 -6.90 -9.53 14.82
C ALA A 277 -7.83 -10.71 14.51
N LYS A 278 -9.13 -10.54 14.76
CA LYS A 278 -10.15 -11.54 14.43
C LYS A 278 -10.25 -11.66 12.90
N GLY A 279 -10.58 -12.84 12.38
CA GLY A 279 -10.69 -13.08 10.92
C GLY A 279 -9.38 -13.45 10.23
N HIS A 280 -8.24 -13.13 10.83
CA HIS A 280 -6.90 -13.35 10.28
C HIS A 280 -6.37 -14.78 10.47
N ALA A 281 -7.27 -15.76 10.51
CA ALA A 281 -6.94 -17.18 10.50
C ALA A 281 -6.85 -17.73 9.07
N THR A 282 -7.32 -16.98 8.07
CA THR A 282 -7.33 -17.37 6.65
C THR A 282 -6.18 -16.75 5.86
N HIS A 283 -5.60 -15.66 6.37
CA HIS A 283 -4.50 -14.92 5.76
C HIS A 283 -3.67 -14.18 6.82
N LEU A 284 -2.47 -13.76 6.42
CA LEU A 284 -1.59 -12.80 7.08
C LEU A 284 -1.90 -11.42 6.51
N HIS A 285 -2.30 -10.46 7.33
CA HIS A 285 -2.29 -9.06 6.90
C HIS A 285 -0.95 -8.44 7.26
N VAL A 286 -0.27 -7.81 6.31
CA VAL A 286 1.04 -7.20 6.52
C VAL A 286 0.99 -5.75 6.10
N ARG A 287 1.48 -4.86 6.97
CA ARG A 287 1.67 -3.44 6.66
C ARG A 287 3.15 -3.12 6.68
N PHE A 288 3.61 -2.35 5.70
CA PHE A 288 4.99 -1.88 5.61
C PHE A 288 5.08 -0.36 5.85
N TYR A 289 6.27 0.09 6.26
CA TYR A 289 6.56 1.51 6.40
C TYR A 289 6.69 2.21 5.04
N ASN A 290 7.35 1.62 4.04
CA ASN A 290 7.58 2.24 2.71
C ASN A 290 8.13 3.67 2.78
N PRO A 291 9.30 3.88 3.42
CA PRO A 291 9.87 5.22 3.62
C PRO A 291 10.10 6.00 2.34
N ILE A 292 10.52 5.36 1.25
CA ILE A 292 10.82 6.07 0.01
C ILE A 292 9.52 6.63 -0.57
N ALA A 293 8.45 5.83 -0.60
CA ALA A 293 7.16 6.27 -1.12
C ALA A 293 6.52 7.37 -0.25
N GLN A 294 6.68 7.30 1.07
CA GLN A 294 6.19 8.33 1.99
C GLN A 294 7.04 9.62 1.92
N GLU A 295 8.36 9.52 1.84
CA GLU A 295 9.24 10.68 1.65
C GLU A 295 9.02 11.33 0.27
N THR A 296 8.73 10.53 -0.76
CA THR A 296 8.32 11.05 -2.07
C THR A 296 7.08 11.92 -1.94
N ALA A 297 6.09 11.49 -1.13
CA ALA A 297 4.89 12.29 -0.86
C ALA A 297 5.25 13.62 -0.18
N VAL A 298 6.17 13.60 0.78
CA VAL A 298 6.66 14.79 1.51
C VAL A 298 7.41 15.76 0.59
N ARG A 299 8.20 15.26 -0.36
CA ARG A 299 8.98 16.05 -1.32
C ARG A 299 8.13 16.59 -2.48
N ALA A 300 7.16 15.82 -2.96
CA ALA A 300 6.27 16.19 -4.05
C ALA A 300 4.98 16.91 -3.60
N HIS A 301 4.74 17.04 -2.29
CA HIS A 301 3.48 17.56 -1.75
C HIS A 301 3.03 18.88 -2.38
N GLU A 302 3.93 19.86 -2.52
CA GLU A 302 3.59 21.18 -3.05
C GLU A 302 3.06 21.10 -4.49
N VAL A 303 3.72 20.33 -5.36
CA VAL A 303 3.29 20.16 -6.77
C VAL A 303 2.02 19.30 -6.87
N MET A 304 1.86 18.30 -5.99
CA MET A 304 0.65 17.48 -5.95
C MET A 304 -0.57 18.28 -5.50
N VAL A 305 -0.42 19.19 -4.51
CA VAL A 305 -1.50 20.11 -4.11
C VAL A 305 -1.81 21.11 -5.21
N ALA A 306 -0.79 21.69 -5.85
CA ALA A 306 -0.98 22.63 -6.96
C ALA A 306 -1.75 22.00 -8.15
N ARG A 307 -1.68 20.68 -8.30
CA ARG A 307 -2.39 19.91 -9.33
C ARG A 307 -3.70 19.28 -8.87
N GLY A 308 -4.12 19.53 -7.62
CA GLY A 308 -5.36 18.96 -7.06
C GLY A 308 -5.31 17.46 -6.81
N LEU A 309 -4.11 16.85 -6.80
CA LEU A 309 -3.90 15.43 -6.54
C LEU A 309 -3.77 15.13 -5.05
N ALA A 310 -3.35 16.11 -4.25
CA ALA A 310 -3.30 16.02 -2.80
C ALA A 310 -4.11 17.16 -2.18
N SER A 311 -4.71 16.91 -1.02
CA SER A 311 -5.22 18.01 -0.19
C SER A 311 -4.05 18.79 0.39
N ALA A 312 -4.14 20.12 0.40
CA ALA A 312 -3.33 20.91 1.35
C ALA A 312 -3.58 20.30 2.73
N ALA A 313 -2.51 19.95 3.47
CA ALA A 313 -2.74 19.24 4.72
C ALA A 313 -3.62 20.10 5.62
N THR A 314 -4.61 19.42 6.17
CA THR A 314 -5.45 19.97 7.21
C THR A 314 -4.55 20.11 8.44
N SER A 315 -4.09 21.33 8.75
CA SER A 315 -3.49 21.58 10.05
C SER A 315 -4.60 21.49 11.10
N PHE A 316 -4.34 20.89 12.26
CA PHE A 316 -5.32 20.83 13.33
C PHE A 316 -5.02 21.91 14.35
N VAL A 317 -6.02 22.73 14.64
CA VAL A 317 -5.98 23.64 15.78
C VAL A 317 -6.68 22.96 16.95
N ALA A 318 -5.97 22.78 18.07
CA ALA A 318 -6.61 22.39 19.33
C ALA A 318 -7.48 23.56 19.81
N HIS A 319 -8.80 23.42 19.69
CA HIS A 319 -9.75 24.45 20.09
C HIS A 319 -10.48 24.04 21.37
N ARG A 320 -10.30 24.80 22.43
CA ARG A 320 -11.10 24.65 23.65
C ARG A 320 -12.45 25.33 23.46
N ALA A 321 -13.52 24.55 23.34
CA ALA A 321 -14.87 25.05 23.12
C ALA A 321 -15.32 25.96 24.29
N LYS A 322 -15.89 27.12 23.97
CA LYS A 322 -16.49 28.06 24.92
C LYS A 322 -17.97 27.78 25.11
N ASN A 323 -18.55 28.29 26.19
CA ASN A 323 -20.00 28.21 26.42
C ASN A 323 -20.76 28.82 25.24
N GLY A 324 -21.71 28.08 24.68
CA GLY A 324 -22.54 28.52 23.55
C GLY A 324 -21.93 28.31 22.16
N GLU A 325 -20.69 27.82 22.03
CA GLU A 325 -20.15 27.46 20.72
C GLU A 325 -20.79 26.17 20.18
N THR A 326 -20.98 26.11 18.86
CA THR A 326 -21.46 24.92 18.14
C THR A 326 -20.44 24.51 17.07
N LEU A 327 -20.51 23.27 16.59
CA LEU A 327 -19.66 22.83 15.48
C LEU A 327 -19.79 23.73 14.24
N GLY A 328 -20.99 24.26 13.97
CA GLY A 328 -21.20 25.19 12.86
C GLY A 328 -20.47 26.52 13.05
N MET A 329 -20.39 27.03 14.29
CA MET A 329 -19.60 28.23 14.60
C MET A 329 -18.10 27.97 14.47
N LEU A 330 -17.62 26.81 14.96
CA LEU A 330 -16.23 26.42 14.83
C LEU A 330 -15.84 26.21 13.36
N ALA A 331 -16.68 25.53 12.59
CA ALA A 331 -16.50 25.31 11.16
C ALA A 331 -16.30 26.64 10.41
N ARG A 332 -17.20 27.61 10.60
CA ARG A 332 -17.08 28.95 10.01
C ARG A 332 -15.83 29.70 10.47
N LYS A 333 -15.53 29.66 11.78
CA LYS A 333 -14.38 30.35 12.37
C LYS A 333 -13.04 29.87 11.84
N TYR A 334 -12.91 28.58 11.56
CA TYR A 334 -11.66 27.95 11.16
C TYR A 334 -11.56 27.64 9.66
N GLY A 335 -12.59 27.98 8.86
CA GLY A 335 -12.60 27.70 7.43
C GLY A 335 -12.64 26.20 7.11
N THR A 336 -13.49 25.47 7.82
CA THR A 336 -13.68 24.02 7.68
C THR A 336 -15.16 23.65 7.69
N THR A 337 -15.51 22.36 7.60
CA THR A 337 -16.88 21.86 7.67
C THR A 337 -17.19 21.14 8.99
N VAL A 338 -18.47 21.10 9.37
CA VAL A 338 -18.95 20.34 10.53
C VAL A 338 -18.55 18.86 10.43
N ARG A 339 -18.68 18.27 9.24
CA ARG A 339 -18.32 16.86 8.98
C ARG A 339 -16.83 16.59 9.19
N GLU A 340 -15.96 17.50 8.75
CA GLU A 340 -14.51 17.39 8.96
C GLU A 340 -14.16 17.45 10.45
N ILE A 341 -14.78 18.34 11.22
CA ILE A 341 -14.58 18.40 12.68
C ILE A 341 -15.11 17.13 13.35
N GLN A 342 -16.26 16.62 12.93
CA GLN A 342 -16.83 15.37 13.48
C GLN A 342 -15.89 14.19 13.27
N ARG A 343 -15.41 14.00 12.03
CA ARG A 343 -14.47 12.94 11.67
C ARG A 343 -13.16 13.06 12.46
N ALA A 344 -12.64 14.27 12.60
CA ALA A 344 -11.39 14.53 13.34
C ALA A 344 -11.47 14.22 14.84
N ASN A 345 -12.67 14.08 15.41
CA ASN A 345 -12.90 13.91 16.84
C ASN A 345 -13.80 12.69 17.17
N GLY A 346 -14.05 11.79 16.20
CA GLY A 346 -14.91 10.62 16.41
C GLY A 346 -16.37 10.94 16.80
N LEU A 347 -16.88 12.13 16.45
CA LEU A 347 -18.22 12.56 16.87
C LEU A 347 -19.29 12.02 15.91
N ARG A 348 -20.23 11.23 16.45
CA ARG A 348 -21.39 10.72 15.68
C ARG A 348 -22.49 11.76 15.44
N ASN A 349 -22.50 12.85 16.21
CA ASN A 349 -23.51 13.91 16.11
C ASN A 349 -22.86 15.29 16.27
N ALA A 350 -23.64 16.36 16.14
CA ALA A 350 -23.12 17.74 16.18
C ALA A 350 -23.02 18.33 17.59
N LYS A 351 -23.18 17.51 18.64
CA LYS A 351 -23.13 17.98 20.03
C LYS A 351 -21.68 18.10 20.49
N ILE A 352 -21.35 19.26 21.05
CA ILE A 352 -20.07 19.52 21.71
C ILE A 352 -20.28 20.03 23.13
N ARG A 353 -19.30 19.80 24.00
CA ARG A 353 -19.31 20.21 25.40
C ARG A 353 -18.40 21.41 25.58
N ALA A 354 -18.89 22.40 26.31
CA ALA A 354 -18.05 23.53 26.69
C ALA A 354 -16.83 23.06 27.51
N LYS A 355 -15.73 23.79 27.39
CA LYS A 355 -14.41 23.55 27.99
C LYS A 355 -13.67 22.30 27.49
N GLN A 356 -14.29 21.45 26.67
CA GLN A 356 -13.62 20.33 26.00
C GLN A 356 -12.73 20.84 24.86
N VAL A 357 -11.61 20.16 24.62
CA VAL A 357 -10.71 20.44 23.51
C VAL A 357 -11.09 19.58 22.32
N TYR A 358 -11.27 20.22 21.16
CA TYR A 358 -11.56 19.57 19.89
C TYR A 358 -10.43 19.84 18.89
N ARG A 359 -10.06 18.82 18.12
CA ARG A 359 -9.15 18.93 16.98
C ARG A 359 -9.92 19.57 15.83
N ILE A 360 -9.63 20.82 15.50
CA ILE A 360 -10.31 21.54 14.42
C ILE A 360 -9.45 21.52 13.17
N PRO A 361 -9.89 20.83 12.12
CA PRO A 361 -9.33 20.98 10.78
C PRO A 361 -9.25 22.44 10.35
N LYS A 362 -8.08 22.90 9.91
CA LYS A 362 -7.88 24.18 9.26
C LYS A 362 -7.26 23.92 7.89
N ARG A 363 -7.96 24.31 6.83
CA ARG A 363 -7.36 24.39 5.50
C ARG A 363 -6.52 25.66 5.45
N GLY A 364 -5.21 25.53 5.62
CA GLY A 364 -4.31 26.69 5.58
C GLY A 364 -2.89 26.35 6.02
N ALA A 365 -1.94 26.85 5.22
CA ALA A 365 -0.57 26.38 4.99
C ALA A 365 -0.51 24.99 4.33
N LEU A 366 0.34 24.83 3.30
CA LEU A 366 0.74 23.52 2.77
C LEU A 366 1.46 22.78 3.90
N GLY A 367 0.71 22.21 4.84
CA GLY A 367 1.31 21.33 5.83
C GLY A 367 1.88 20.16 5.03
N ARG A 368 3.19 20.08 4.94
CA ARG A 368 3.81 18.88 4.38
C ARG A 368 3.44 17.73 5.30
N PRO A 369 3.17 16.52 4.77
CA PRO A 369 3.08 15.33 5.61
C PRO A 369 4.33 15.26 6.49
N ALA A 370 4.17 14.79 7.72
CA ALA A 370 5.33 14.57 8.57
C ALA A 370 6.25 13.53 7.90
N ALA A 371 7.56 13.75 7.99
CA ALA A 371 8.50 12.70 7.60
C ALA A 371 8.31 11.50 8.52
N VAL A 372 8.34 10.29 7.96
CA VAL A 372 8.16 9.05 8.73
C VAL A 372 9.47 8.66 9.38
N ALA A 373 9.44 8.49 10.71
CA ALA A 373 10.53 7.89 11.46
C ALA A 373 10.34 6.37 11.42
N ILE A 374 11.35 5.65 10.92
CA ILE A 374 11.34 4.18 10.90
C ILE A 374 12.15 3.68 12.09
N PRO A 375 11.57 2.82 12.96
CA PRO A 375 12.35 2.15 13.98
C PRO A 375 13.37 1.19 13.34
N PRO A 376 14.54 0.96 13.97
CA PRO A 376 15.46 -0.08 13.52
C PRO A 376 14.74 -1.43 13.36
N ARG A 377 15.13 -2.21 12.34
CA ARG A 377 14.58 -3.57 12.16
C ARG A 377 14.85 -4.41 13.40
N ARG A 378 13.83 -5.16 13.82
CA ARG A 378 13.91 -6.07 14.97
C ARG A 378 14.63 -7.35 14.57
N LEU A 379 15.95 -7.25 14.35
CA LEU A 379 16.79 -8.39 14.02
C LEU A 379 16.98 -9.29 15.25
N PRO A 380 17.08 -10.62 15.07
CA PRO A 380 17.47 -11.51 16.16
C PRO A 380 18.88 -11.14 16.66
N PRO A 381 19.18 -11.31 17.96
CA PRO A 381 20.53 -11.07 18.47
C PRO A 381 21.55 -11.94 17.73
N ASN A 382 22.76 -11.42 17.51
CA ASN A 382 23.83 -12.10 16.78
C ASN A 382 24.10 -13.50 17.38
N GLY A 383 23.50 -14.55 16.82
CA GLY A 383 23.57 -15.88 17.44
C GLY A 383 22.75 -17.05 16.85
N SER A 384 21.87 -16.87 15.85
CA SER A 384 21.13 -18.01 15.23
C SER A 384 21.39 -18.21 13.72
N GLY A 385 22.51 -17.68 13.21
CA GLY A 385 23.06 -18.07 11.92
C GLY A 385 23.91 -19.35 12.02
N LYS A 386 23.34 -20.47 12.48
CA LYS A 386 23.92 -21.77 12.08
C LYS A 386 23.49 -22.01 10.65
N SER A 387 24.35 -21.59 9.74
CA SER A 387 24.42 -22.16 8.39
C SER A 387 24.35 -23.68 8.52
N ALA A 388 23.30 -24.26 7.94
CA ALA A 388 23.29 -25.67 7.61
C ALA A 388 24.36 -25.90 6.53
N GLN A 389 25.61 -26.08 6.96
CA GLN A 389 26.56 -26.92 6.26
C GLN A 389 26.41 -28.32 6.84
N ARG A 390 25.68 -29.18 6.14
CA ARG A 390 25.98 -30.60 5.96
C ARG A 390 25.23 -31.14 4.76
#